data_AF-A0A1Y1WS77-F1
#
_entry.id   AF-A0A1Y1WS77-F1
#
_cell.length_a   1.000
_cell.length_b   1.000
_cell.length_c   1.000
_cell.angle_alpha   90.00
_cell.angle_beta   90.00
_cell.angle_gamma   90.00
#
_symmetry.space_group_name_H-M   'P 1'
#
loop_
_entity.id
_entity.type
_entity.pdbx_description
1 polymer ?
#
loop_
_entity_poly.entity_id
_entity_poly.type
_entity_poly.pdbx_seq_one_letter_code
_entity_poly.pdbx_strand_id
1 'polypeptide(L)'
;MGVPSITTNLSGFGCFMDDGIENPSDYGIYIVDRRMKSVEESVQQLADQMFEFCQKSRRQRINQRNRTERLSELLDWKRMGIEYMKARQLALRRRYPNSFSQFDREFESFDKMPSPLSAPGSPGIHAYVNGSEFPLHVNGHDEDDDRPAINFKAKHSP
;
A
#
# COMPACT_ATOMS: atom_id res chain seq x y z
N MET A 1 2.40 -6.77 -12.48
CA MET A 1 1.82 -7.78 -13.40
C MET A 1 0.30 -7.63 -13.63
N GLY A 2 -0.45 -6.88 -12.81
CA GLY A 2 -1.85 -6.51 -13.10
C GLY A 2 -2.84 -7.68 -13.18
N VAL A 3 -2.50 -8.82 -12.57
CA VAL A 3 -3.35 -10.03 -12.63
C VAL A 3 -4.26 -10.03 -11.40
N PRO A 4 -5.60 -10.04 -11.57
CA PRO A 4 -6.53 -10.20 -10.47
C PRO A 4 -6.27 -11.49 -9.69
N SER A 5 -6.46 -11.46 -8.38
CA SER A 5 -6.15 -12.59 -7.51
C SER A 5 -7.21 -12.77 -6.42
N ILE A 6 -7.38 -14.03 -6.00
CA ILE A 6 -8.19 -14.38 -4.83
C ILE A 6 -7.23 -14.73 -3.69
N THR A 7 -7.42 -14.13 -2.53
CA THR A 7 -6.68 -14.38 -1.30
C THR A 7 -7.64 -14.58 -0.12
N THR A 8 -7.13 -14.68 1.10
CA THR A 8 -7.94 -14.87 2.30
C THR A 8 -7.62 -13.81 3.35
N ASN A 9 -8.56 -13.53 4.25
CA ASN A 9 -8.36 -12.64 5.39
C ASN A 9 -7.49 -13.23 6.53
N LEU A 10 -6.85 -14.37 6.28
CA LEU A 10 -5.80 -14.95 7.13
C LEU A 10 -4.41 -14.80 6.49
N SER A 11 -4.33 -14.44 5.21
CA SER A 11 -3.06 -14.20 4.56
C SER A 11 -2.57 -12.80 4.90
N GLY A 12 -1.26 -12.63 5.13
CA GLY A 12 -0.70 -11.31 5.43
C GLY A 12 -0.97 -10.28 4.33
N PHE A 13 -0.95 -10.73 3.06
CA PHE A 13 -1.32 -9.89 1.92
C PHE A 13 -2.81 -9.50 1.95
N GLY A 14 -3.71 -10.44 2.23
CA GLY A 14 -5.14 -10.18 2.29
C GLY A 14 -5.49 -9.20 3.41
N CYS A 15 -4.93 -9.40 4.61
CA CYS A 15 -5.08 -8.46 5.71
C CYS A 15 -4.57 -7.05 5.34
N PHE A 16 -3.37 -6.96 4.76
CA PHE A 16 -2.79 -5.67 4.36
C PHE A 16 -3.65 -4.93 3.33
N MET A 17 -4.17 -5.65 2.32
CA MET A 17 -5.02 -5.04 1.29
C MET A 17 -6.41 -4.67 1.81
N ASP A 18 -6.98 -5.47 2.71
CA ASP A 18 -8.26 -5.14 3.36
C ASP A 18 -8.11 -3.89 4.23
N ASP A 19 -7.05 -3.78 5.02
CA ASP A 19 -6.83 -2.61 5.89
C ASP A 19 -6.52 -1.35 5.08
N GLY A 20 -5.79 -1.48 3.98
CA GLY A 20 -5.32 -0.35 3.18
C GLY A 20 -6.36 0.23 2.22
N ILE A 21 -7.17 -0.62 1.57
CA ILE A 21 -7.95 -0.22 0.38
C ILE A 21 -9.44 -0.36 0.65
N GLU A 22 -10.20 0.65 0.24
CA GLU A 22 -11.66 0.55 0.22
C GLU A 22 -12.11 -0.30 -0.98
N ASN A 23 -12.94 -1.31 -0.73
CA ASN A 23 -13.46 -2.25 -1.73
C ASN A 23 -12.35 -2.90 -2.60
N PRO A 24 -11.49 -3.78 -2.05
CA PRO A 24 -10.39 -4.41 -2.78
C PRO A 24 -10.79 -5.16 -4.07
N SER A 25 -12.05 -5.64 -4.15
CA SER A 25 -12.59 -6.36 -5.31
C SER A 25 -12.61 -5.51 -6.59
N ASP A 26 -12.78 -4.19 -6.47
CA ASP A 26 -12.78 -3.27 -7.63
C ASP A 26 -11.39 -3.15 -8.27
N TYR A 27 -10.35 -3.43 -7.48
CA TYR A 27 -8.95 -3.50 -7.90
C TYR A 27 -8.49 -4.93 -8.19
N GLY A 28 -9.43 -5.88 -8.31
CA GLY A 28 -9.13 -7.27 -8.64
C GLY A 28 -8.51 -8.07 -7.50
N ILE A 29 -8.62 -7.59 -6.26
CA ILE A 29 -8.21 -8.33 -5.06
C ILE A 29 -9.47 -8.85 -4.36
N TYR A 30 -9.77 -10.13 -4.56
CA TYR A 30 -10.91 -10.76 -3.89
C TYR A 30 -10.43 -11.42 -2.61
N ILE A 31 -11.12 -11.18 -1.51
CA ILE A 31 -10.74 -11.71 -0.20
C ILE A 31 -11.84 -12.66 0.28
N VAL A 32 -11.51 -13.94 0.40
CA VAL A 32 -12.38 -14.95 1.00
C VAL A 32 -12.25 -14.88 2.51
N ASP A 33 -13.39 -14.86 3.19
CA ASP A 33 -13.42 -14.89 4.64
C ASP A 33 -13.21 -16.33 5.14
N ARG A 34 -12.06 -16.56 5.77
CA ARG A 34 -11.65 -17.82 6.39
C ARG A 34 -11.51 -17.71 7.90
N ARG A 35 -11.82 -16.54 8.48
CA ARG A 35 -11.67 -16.24 9.91
C ARG A 35 -13.01 -16.26 10.64
N MET A 36 -14.05 -15.68 10.05
CA MET A 36 -15.35 -15.49 10.70
C MET A 36 -16.44 -16.40 10.14
N LYS A 37 -16.15 -17.17 9.09
CA LYS A 37 -17.08 -18.09 8.42
C LYS A 37 -16.69 -19.55 8.60
N SER A 38 -17.69 -20.44 8.48
CA SER A 38 -17.46 -21.88 8.40
C SER A 38 -16.76 -22.26 7.10
N VAL A 39 -16.17 -23.47 7.06
CA VAL A 39 -15.46 -23.97 5.87
C VAL A 39 -16.38 -23.99 4.64
N GLU A 40 -17.62 -24.45 4.80
CA GLU A 40 -18.59 -24.56 3.70
C GLU A 40 -18.94 -23.17 3.14
N GLU A 41 -19.22 -22.20 4.01
CA GLU A 41 -19.49 -20.82 3.59
C GLU A 41 -18.29 -20.17 2.88
N SER A 42 -17.06 -20.46 3.33
CA SER A 42 -15.85 -19.99 2.64
C SER A 42 -15.68 -20.63 1.26
N VAL A 43 -16.00 -21.92 1.12
CA VAL A 43 -15.95 -22.64 -0.16
C VAL A 43 -17.01 -22.07 -1.12
N GLN A 44 -18.22 -21.85 -0.63
CA GLN A 44 -19.28 -21.21 -1.42
C GLN A 44 -18.87 -19.81 -1.86
N GLN A 45 -18.33 -18.98 -0.96
CA GLN A 45 -17.84 -17.65 -1.30
C GLN A 45 -16.74 -17.67 -2.37
N LEU A 46 -15.79 -18.61 -2.28
CA LEU A 46 -14.76 -18.78 -3.29
C LEU A 46 -15.37 -19.15 -4.65
N ALA A 47 -16.29 -20.10 -4.67
CA ALA A 47 -17.00 -20.51 -5.89
C ALA A 47 -17.77 -19.35 -6.51
N ASP A 48 -18.47 -18.55 -5.70
CA ASP A 48 -19.22 -17.38 -6.15
C ASP A 48 -18.30 -16.33 -6.79
N GLN A 49 -17.15 -16.02 -6.16
CA GLN A 49 -16.17 -15.08 -6.70
C GLN A 49 -15.61 -15.56 -8.05
N MET A 50 -15.29 -16.85 -8.17
CA MET A 50 -14.82 -17.45 -9.42
C MET A 50 -15.91 -17.40 -10.49
N PHE A 51 -17.16 -17.71 -10.13
CA PHE A 51 -18.30 -17.69 -11.04
C PHE A 51 -18.64 -16.28 -11.53
N GLU A 52 -18.62 -15.28 -10.65
CA GLU A 52 -18.81 -13.88 -11.00
C GLU A 52 -17.73 -13.39 -11.96
N PHE A 53 -16.47 -13.78 -11.74
CA PHE A 53 -15.36 -13.43 -12.63
C PHE A 53 -15.56 -13.99 -14.05
N CYS A 54 -16.02 -15.23 -14.17
CA CYS A 54 -16.33 -15.87 -15.46
C CYS A 54 -17.42 -15.14 -16.25
N GLN A 55 -18.36 -14.49 -15.56
CA GLN A 55 -19.44 -13.71 -16.18
C GLN A 55 -18.99 -12.33 -16.67
N LYS A 56 -17.80 -11.85 -16.29
CA LYS A 56 -17.30 -10.54 -16.73
C LYS A 56 -17.00 -10.56 -18.24
N SER A 57 -17.46 -9.52 -18.94
CA SER A 57 -17.10 -9.29 -20.35
C SER A 57 -15.60 -9.04 -20.53
N ARG A 58 -15.10 -9.19 -21.76
CA ARG A 58 -13.70 -8.89 -22.10
C ARG A 58 -13.29 -7.47 -21.67
N ARG A 59 -14.15 -6.47 -21.90
CA ARG A 59 -13.90 -5.08 -21.51
C ARG A 59 -13.78 -4.92 -20.00
N GLN A 60 -14.67 -5.56 -19.23
CA GLN A 60 -14.60 -5.53 -17.76
C GLN A 60 -13.31 -6.17 -17.23
N ARG A 61 -12.85 -7.29 -17.83
CA ARG A 61 -11.59 -7.94 -17.44
C ARG A 61 -10.36 -7.07 -17.74
N ILE A 62 -10.33 -6.40 -18.89
CA ILE A 62 -9.26 -5.45 -19.24
C ILE A 62 -9.23 -4.29 -18.24
N ASN A 63 -10.38 -3.69 -17.93
CA ASN A 63 -10.46 -2.61 -16.95
C ASN A 63 -9.99 -3.04 -15.56
N GLN A 64 -10.41 -4.23 -15.10
CA GLN A 64 -9.99 -4.76 -13.81
C GLN A 64 -8.47 -5.03 -13.79
N ARG A 65 -7.88 -5.56 -14.86
CA ARG A 65 -6.42 -5.73 -15.00
C ARG A 65 -5.68 -4.41 -14.88
N ASN A 66 -6.15 -3.36 -15.57
CA ASN A 66 -5.56 -2.02 -15.47
C ASN A 66 -5.66 -1.45 -14.06
N ARG A 67 -6.79 -1.66 -13.36
CA ARG A 67 -6.94 -1.25 -11.95
C ARG A 67 -6.01 -2.06 -11.02
N THR A 68 -5.88 -3.35 -11.25
CA THR A 68 -5.00 -4.23 -10.47
C THR A 68 -3.53 -3.82 -10.62
N GLU A 69 -3.13 -3.36 -11.81
CA GLU A 69 -1.77 -2.87 -12.04
C GLU A 69 -1.41 -1.65 -11.18
N ARG A 70 -2.37 -0.74 -10.95
CA ARG A 70 -2.17 0.46 -10.12
C ARG A 70 -1.79 0.14 -8.68
N LEU A 71 -2.13 -1.05 -8.20
CA LEU A 71 -1.73 -1.52 -6.87
C LEU A 71 -0.24 -1.78 -6.74
N SER A 72 0.51 -1.83 -7.85
CA SER A 72 1.96 -2.03 -7.83
C SER A 72 2.69 -0.91 -7.08
N GLU A 73 2.24 0.34 -7.20
CA GLU A 73 2.83 1.50 -6.51
C GLU A 73 2.68 1.41 -4.98
N LEU A 74 1.57 0.83 -4.50
CA LEU A 74 1.34 0.59 -3.08
C LEU A 74 2.32 -0.45 -2.51
N LEU A 75 2.66 -1.44 -3.31
CA LEU A 75 3.47 -2.60 -2.92
C LEU A 75 4.96 -2.42 -3.23
N ASP A 76 5.36 -1.26 -3.73
CA ASP A 76 6.75 -0.95 -4.05
C ASP A 76 7.59 -0.75 -2.78
N TRP A 77 8.87 -1.15 -2.83
CA TRP A 77 9.81 -0.97 -1.73
C TRP A 77 10.03 0.50 -1.37
N LYS A 78 9.87 1.43 -2.32
CA LYS A 78 9.90 2.87 -2.06
C LYS A 78 8.87 3.26 -1.00
N ARG A 79 7.71 2.60 -0.97
CA ARG A 79 6.66 2.81 0.05
C ARG A 79 6.84 1.89 1.26
N MET A 80 7.00 0.59 1.03
CA MET A 80 7.09 -0.40 2.11
C MET A 80 8.35 -0.22 2.98
N GLY A 81 9.43 0.32 2.42
CA GLY A 81 10.69 0.60 3.13
C GLY A 81 10.55 1.63 4.26
N ILE A 82 9.53 2.49 4.22
CA ILE A 82 9.27 3.49 5.27
C ILE A 82 9.01 2.79 6.61
N GLU A 83 8.31 1.66 6.62
CA GLU A 83 8.04 0.91 7.86
C GLU A 83 9.32 0.30 8.46
N TYR A 84 10.29 -0.08 7.63
CA TYR A 84 11.61 -0.51 8.10
C TYR A 84 12.41 0.64 8.72
N MET A 85 12.32 1.85 8.14
CA MET A 85 12.96 3.04 8.71
C MET A 85 12.38 3.38 10.08
N LYS A 86 11.05 3.36 10.21
CA LYS A 86 10.36 3.58 11.49
C LYS A 86 10.78 2.54 12.54
N ALA A 87 10.87 1.26 12.17
CA ALA A 87 11.30 0.21 13.08
C ALA A 87 12.74 0.43 13.60
N ARG A 88 13.67 0.85 12.72
CA ARG A 88 15.05 1.18 13.11
C ARG A 88 15.12 2.38 14.05
N GLN A 89 14.39 3.45 13.73
CA GLN A 89 14.30 4.64 14.58
C GLN A 89 13.73 4.31 15.95
N LEU A 90 12.65 3.51 16.00
CA LEU A 90 12.05 3.06 17.26
C LEU A 90 13.01 2.23 18.10
N ALA A 91 13.78 1.33 17.47
CA ALA A 91 14.80 0.54 18.17
C ALA A 91 15.91 1.41 18.77
N LEU A 92 16.42 2.39 18.00
CA LEU A 92 17.42 3.34 18.48
C LEU A 92 16.90 4.20 19.63
N ARG A 93 15.67 4.71 19.52
CA ARG A 93 15.00 5.48 20.57
C ARG A 93 14.89 4.67 21.87
N ARG A 94 14.49 3.39 21.77
CA ARG A 94 14.35 2.49 22.93
C ARG A 94 15.70 2.16 23.57
N ARG A 95 16.77 2.03 22.78
CA ARG A 95 18.10 1.67 23.28
C ARG A 95 18.89 2.85 23.85
N TYR A 96 18.77 4.03 23.23
CA TYR A 96 19.56 5.22 23.57
C TYR A 96 18.67 6.46 23.81
N PRO A 97 17.77 6.44 24.81
CA PRO A 97 16.77 7.49 25.00
C PRO A 97 17.39 8.88 25.21
N ASN A 98 18.53 8.97 25.93
CA ASN A 98 19.20 10.24 26.21
C ASN A 98 19.85 10.89 24.96
N SER A 99 20.20 10.09 23.97
CA SER A 99 20.79 10.58 22.70
C SER A 99 19.73 11.03 21.69
N PHE A 100 18.45 10.66 21.92
CA PHE A 100 17.34 10.93 21.02
C PHE A 100 16.24 11.81 21.66
N SER A 101 16.43 12.32 22.88
CA SER A 101 15.48 13.16 23.61
C SER A 101 15.29 14.58 23.04
N GLN A 102 16.23 15.07 22.23
CA GLN A 102 16.11 16.39 21.57
C GLN A 102 15.43 16.32 20.18
N PHE A 103 15.28 15.12 19.61
CA PHE A 103 14.65 14.90 18.29
C PHE A 103 13.12 14.81 18.35
N ASP A 104 12.52 14.97 19.53
CA ASP A 104 11.07 14.85 19.75
C ASP A 104 10.23 15.89 19.00
N ARG A 105 10.83 16.95 18.43
CA ARG A 105 10.09 18.03 17.74
C ARG A 105 10.06 17.94 16.21
N GLU A 106 10.81 17.03 15.59
CA GLU A 106 10.87 16.90 14.12
C GLU A 106 9.97 15.79 13.55
N PHE A 107 9.20 15.09 14.40
CA PHE A 107 8.45 13.91 13.95
C PHE A 107 7.17 14.22 13.14
N GLU A 108 6.75 15.49 13.10
CA GLU A 108 5.77 16.01 12.12
C GLU A 108 6.42 16.37 10.77
N SER A 109 7.76 16.36 10.68
CA SER A 109 8.56 16.69 9.49
C SER A 109 9.52 15.55 9.16
N PHE A 110 8.96 14.41 8.78
CA PHE A 110 9.74 13.36 8.09
C PHE A 110 10.24 13.92 6.75
N ASP A 111 11.42 14.55 6.73
CA ASP A 111 12.09 14.76 5.44
C ASP A 111 13.62 14.81 5.45
N LYS A 112 14.33 15.08 6.56
CA LYS A 112 15.81 15.13 6.49
C LYS A 112 16.48 14.60 7.76
N MET A 113 16.94 13.35 7.71
CA MET A 113 18.02 12.88 8.59
C MET A 113 19.21 12.50 7.70
N PRO A 114 20.41 13.09 7.89
CA PRO A 114 21.57 12.77 7.08
C PRO A 114 22.06 11.34 7.39
N SER A 115 22.48 10.62 6.34
CA SER A 115 23.02 9.28 6.47
C SER A 115 24.36 9.27 7.22
N PRO A 116 24.64 8.26 8.06
CA PRO A 116 25.94 8.10 8.67
C PRO A 116 27.01 7.78 7.62
N LEU A 117 28.21 8.36 7.79
CA LEU A 117 29.34 8.31 6.84
C LEU A 117 29.84 6.90 6.47
N SER A 118 29.35 5.85 7.13
CA SER A 118 29.90 4.48 7.04
C SER A 118 29.05 3.51 6.21
N ALA A 119 27.91 3.94 5.65
CA ALA A 119 27.06 3.08 4.83
C ALA A 119 27.28 3.35 3.33
N PRO A 120 27.58 2.34 2.50
CA PRO A 120 27.58 2.51 1.05
C PRO A 120 26.18 2.92 0.58
N GLY A 121 26.12 3.95 -0.27
CA GLY A 121 24.88 4.55 -0.72
C GLY A 121 23.97 3.55 -1.43
N SER A 122 22.78 3.32 -0.88
CA SER A 122 21.69 2.71 -1.65
C SER A 122 21.29 3.67 -2.78
N PRO A 123 20.86 3.19 -3.97
CA PRO A 123 20.54 4.05 -5.10
C PRO A 123 19.55 5.14 -4.68
N GLY A 124 20.04 6.37 -4.62
CA GLY A 124 19.36 7.49 -3.98
C GLY A 124 18.26 8.06 -4.86
N ILE A 125 17.06 8.19 -4.30
CA ILE A 125 15.99 9.02 -4.85
C ILE A 125 16.28 10.46 -4.38
N HIS A 126 17.30 11.09 -4.95
CA HIS A 126 17.83 12.36 -4.45
C HIS A 126 17.29 13.61 -5.16
N ALA A 127 16.20 13.49 -5.92
CA ALA A 127 15.83 14.51 -6.90
C ALA A 127 14.49 15.22 -6.66
N TYR A 128 13.83 15.16 -5.49
CA TYR A 128 12.56 15.91 -5.32
C TYR A 128 12.31 16.33 -3.86
N VAL A 129 13.06 17.30 -3.31
CA VAL A 129 12.82 17.88 -1.97
C VAL A 129 12.93 19.41 -1.97
N ASN A 130 12.40 20.10 -2.99
CA ASN A 130 12.23 21.55 -2.93
C ASN A 130 10.84 21.95 -3.45
N GLY A 131 9.90 22.11 -2.51
CA GLY A 131 8.86 23.12 -2.57
C GLY A 131 7.64 22.85 -3.46
N SER A 132 6.64 22.18 -2.91
CA SER A 132 5.23 22.57 -2.98
C SER A 132 4.41 21.67 -2.05
N GLU A 133 3.31 22.20 -1.52
CA GLU A 133 2.23 21.48 -0.83
C GLU A 133 2.04 20.08 -1.41
N PHE A 134 1.82 19.05 -0.58
CA PHE A 134 1.39 17.73 -1.07
C PHE A 134 0.19 17.91 -2.01
N PRO A 135 0.36 17.76 -3.34
CA PRO A 135 -0.77 17.79 -4.21
C PRO A 135 -1.33 16.37 -4.15
N LEU A 136 -2.63 16.25 -3.88
CA LEU A 136 -3.44 15.22 -4.52
C LEU A 136 -3.47 15.47 -6.05
N HIS A 137 -2.31 15.64 -6.68
CA HIS A 137 -2.16 15.89 -8.10
C HIS A 137 -0.84 15.27 -8.55
N VAL A 138 -0.98 14.07 -9.11
CA VAL A 138 0.02 13.47 -9.99
C VAL A 138 0.17 14.43 -11.18
N ASN A 139 1.16 15.32 -11.14
CA ASN A 139 1.65 15.98 -12.35
C ASN A 139 2.78 15.11 -12.93
N GLY A 140 2.39 13.92 -13.39
CA GLY A 140 2.84 13.51 -14.70
C GLY A 140 2.05 14.37 -15.68
N HIS A 141 2.73 15.24 -16.42
CA HIS A 141 2.12 15.88 -17.58
C HIS A 141 2.02 14.84 -18.70
N ASP A 142 1.20 13.82 -18.45
CA ASP A 142 0.51 13.06 -19.46
C ASP A 142 -0.91 13.63 -19.40
N GLU A 143 -1.27 14.50 -20.34
CA GLU A 143 -2.57 15.21 -20.40
C GLU A 143 -3.78 14.26 -20.63
N ASP A 144 -3.69 12.99 -20.24
CA ASP A 144 -4.65 11.92 -20.53
C ASP A 144 -5.06 11.10 -19.27
N ASP A 145 -4.76 11.56 -18.04
CA ASP A 145 -5.04 10.78 -16.82
C ASP A 145 -6.38 11.09 -16.15
N ASP A 146 -7.48 10.89 -16.89
CA ASP A 146 -8.87 10.82 -16.38
C ASP A 146 -9.12 9.54 -15.52
N ARG A 147 -8.10 9.10 -14.76
CA ARG A 147 -8.14 7.84 -13.99
C ARG A 147 -8.55 8.13 -12.55
N PRO A 148 -9.63 7.52 -12.04
CA PRO A 148 -10.06 7.74 -10.65
C PRO A 148 -8.97 7.29 -9.66
N ALA A 149 -8.76 8.10 -8.61
CA ALA A 149 -7.81 7.85 -7.54
C ALA A 149 -8.12 6.57 -6.75
N ILE A 150 -7.10 5.98 -6.12
CA ILE A 150 -7.30 4.83 -5.22
C ILE A 150 -7.85 5.34 -3.89
N ASN A 151 -9.07 4.91 -3.54
CA ASN A 151 -9.65 5.19 -2.23
C ASN A 151 -8.99 4.33 -1.16
N PHE A 152 -8.24 4.97 -0.27
CA PHE A 152 -7.69 4.35 0.92
C PHE A 152 -8.69 4.44 2.06
N LYS A 153 -8.80 3.40 2.89
CA LYS A 153 -9.58 3.48 4.13
C LYS A 153 -8.95 4.58 5.01
N ALA A 154 -9.78 5.48 5.54
CA ALA A 154 -9.32 6.49 6.49
C ALA A 154 -8.74 5.77 7.71
N LYS A 155 -7.47 6.05 8.03
CA LYS A 155 -6.85 5.53 9.27
C LYS A 155 -7.68 6.03 10.44
N HIS A 156 -8.38 5.13 11.12
CA HIS A 156 -8.88 5.44 12.45
C HIS A 156 -7.66 5.55 13.35
N SER A 157 -7.34 6.78 13.75
CA SER A 157 -6.45 7.01 14.88
C SER A 157 -7.09 6.38 16.12
N PRO A 158 -6.35 5.57 16.90
CA PRO A 158 -6.76 5.23 18.25
C PRO A 158 -6.76 6.46 19.17
#